data_AF-A0A7W6ILI3-F1
#
_entry.id   AF-A0A7W6ILI3-F1
#
_cell.length_a   1.000
_cell.length_b   1.000
_cell.length_c   1.000
_cell.angle_alpha   90.00
_cell.angle_beta   90.00
_cell.angle_gamma   90.00
#
_symmetry.space_group_name_H-M   'P 1'
#
loop_
_entity.id
_entity.type
_entity.pdbx_description
1 polymer ?
#
loop_
_entity_poly.entity_id
_entity_poly.type
_entity_poly.pdbx_seq_one_letter_code
_entity_poly.pdbx_strand_id
1 'polypeptide(L)'
;MFLRPALALLAALLLASPVAAESEEDVYARIESIHGNADGFFEVFSLLQDAVMFGDPVTWGQYAFFPLVVNANGETYDVLEEQDLADNFDMLVSSDTQQAFLNQDVADLIVTSEGVGVGNGAVWISNVCLDDDCAATQWGIIAINN
;
A
#
# COMPACT_ATOMS: atom_id res chain seq x y z
N MET A 1 48.66 -8.77 -50.86
CA MET A 1 47.28 -8.37 -51.21
C MET A 1 46.36 -9.19 -50.30
N PHE A 2 46.23 -8.79 -49.02
CA PHE A 2 45.09 -8.07 -48.41
C PHE A 2 43.77 -8.86 -48.55
N LEU A 3 42.96 -9.16 -47.54
CA LEU A 3 42.87 -8.82 -46.11
C LEU A 3 41.80 -9.79 -45.50
N ARG A 4 41.97 -10.26 -44.26
CA ARG A 4 40.94 -11.06 -43.53
C ARG A 4 39.87 -10.12 -42.94
N PRO A 5 38.55 -10.43 -43.01
CA PRO A 5 37.56 -9.64 -42.29
C PRO A 5 37.53 -10.08 -40.82
N ALA A 6 37.90 -9.17 -39.92
CA ALA A 6 37.73 -9.34 -38.49
C ALA A 6 36.28 -9.05 -38.10
N LEU A 7 35.67 -10.01 -37.42
CA LEU A 7 34.36 -9.96 -36.79
C LEU A 7 34.40 -8.89 -35.67
N ALA A 8 33.62 -7.82 -35.78
CA ALA A 8 33.46 -6.85 -34.69
C ALA A 8 32.19 -7.17 -33.91
N LEU A 9 32.35 -7.78 -32.74
CA LEU A 9 31.31 -8.00 -31.75
C LEU A 9 31.02 -6.65 -31.06
N LEU A 10 29.82 -6.09 -31.25
CA LEU A 10 29.38 -4.89 -30.54
C LEU A 10 28.81 -5.33 -29.19
N ALA A 11 29.50 -5.01 -28.09
CA ALA A 11 29.00 -5.20 -26.74
C ALA A 11 28.09 -4.01 -26.35
N ALA A 12 26.80 -4.27 -26.16
CA ALA A 12 25.88 -3.29 -25.58
C ALA A 12 26.07 -3.26 -24.05
N LEU A 13 26.63 -2.17 -23.52
CA LEU A 13 26.61 -1.90 -22.08
C LEU A 13 25.20 -1.42 -21.70
N LEU A 14 24.46 -2.27 -20.98
CA LEU A 14 23.26 -1.85 -20.24
C LEU A 14 23.70 -1.00 -19.04
N LEU A 15 23.48 0.31 -19.10
CA LEU A 15 23.57 1.18 -17.94
C LEU A 15 22.37 0.86 -17.04
N ALA A 16 22.60 0.11 -15.97
CA ALA A 16 21.63 -0.01 -14.88
C ALA A 16 21.66 1.30 -14.09
N SER A 17 20.70 2.20 -14.37
CA SER A 17 20.47 3.38 -13.53
C SER A 17 19.99 2.90 -12.15
N PRO A 18 20.51 3.44 -11.04
CA PRO A 18 19.89 3.20 -9.74
C PRO A 18 18.49 3.81 -9.78
N VAL A 19 17.48 3.03 -9.38
CA VAL A 19 16.16 3.57 -9.05
C VAL A 19 16.39 4.47 -7.84
N ALA A 20 16.39 5.78 -8.05
CA ALA A 20 16.35 6.72 -6.94
C ALA A 20 15.00 6.57 -6.24
N ALA A 21 14.98 6.62 -4.91
CA ALA A 21 13.73 6.73 -4.16
C ALA A 21 12.92 7.92 -4.70
N GLU A 22 11.62 7.71 -4.89
CA GLU A 22 10.69 8.73 -5.38
C GLU A 22 10.56 9.82 -4.30
N SER A 23 10.43 11.10 -4.67
CA SER A 23 10.24 12.14 -3.65
C SER A 23 8.84 12.05 -3.04
N GLU A 24 8.64 12.50 -1.80
CA GLU A 24 7.31 12.51 -1.19
C GLU A 24 6.30 13.33 -2.01
N GLU A 25 6.75 14.41 -2.67
CA GLU A 25 5.94 15.23 -3.57
C GLU A 25 5.51 14.46 -4.82
N ASP A 26 6.40 13.64 -5.40
CA ASP A 26 6.08 12.79 -6.54
C ASP A 26 5.07 11.70 -6.15
N VAL A 27 5.25 11.07 -4.98
CA VAL A 27 4.29 10.08 -4.45
C VAL A 27 2.93 10.70 -4.23
N TYR A 28 2.88 11.88 -3.59
CA TYR A 28 1.64 12.64 -3.41
C TYR A 28 0.95 12.90 -4.76
N ALA A 29 1.69 13.43 -5.73
CA ALA A 29 1.16 13.73 -7.06
C ALA A 29 0.64 12.48 -7.78
N ARG A 30 1.26 11.33 -7.55
CA ARG A 30 0.85 10.05 -8.13
C ARG A 30 -0.41 9.48 -7.48
N ILE A 31 -0.55 9.59 -6.15
CA ILE A 31 -1.81 9.26 -5.46
C ILE A 31 -2.93 10.15 -5.99
N GLU A 32 -2.69 11.46 -6.10
CA GLU A 32 -3.67 12.41 -6.63
C GLU A 32 -4.05 12.07 -8.07
N SER A 33 -3.07 11.77 -8.93
CA SER A 33 -3.34 11.46 -10.34
C SER A 33 -4.12 10.16 -10.54
N ILE A 34 -3.98 9.17 -9.65
CA ILE A 34 -4.61 7.85 -9.80
C ILE A 34 -5.95 7.80 -9.06
N HIS A 35 -6.00 8.38 -7.86
CA HIS A 35 -7.11 8.23 -6.91
C HIS A 35 -7.88 9.55 -6.64
N GLY A 36 -7.37 10.70 -7.09
CA GLY A 36 -8.06 11.99 -7.10
C GLY A 36 -8.20 12.72 -5.75
N ASN A 37 -7.68 12.15 -4.66
CA ASN A 37 -7.78 12.72 -3.32
C ASN A 37 -6.60 12.29 -2.44
N ALA A 38 -5.40 12.79 -2.74
CA ALA A 38 -4.20 12.46 -1.97
C ALA A 38 -4.27 12.95 -0.52
N ASP A 39 -4.83 14.13 -0.26
CA ASP A 39 -5.03 14.65 1.09
C ASP A 39 -5.84 13.67 1.96
N GLY A 40 -6.93 13.13 1.43
CA GLY A 40 -7.75 12.14 2.13
C GLY A 40 -7.03 10.83 2.42
N PHE A 41 -6.10 10.41 1.55
CA PHE A 41 -5.25 9.26 1.85
C PHE A 41 -4.36 9.55 3.07
N PHE A 42 -3.66 10.69 3.09
CA PHE A 42 -2.74 11.03 4.18
C PHE A 42 -3.46 11.28 5.51
N GLU A 43 -4.70 11.79 5.47
CA GLU A 43 -5.55 11.91 6.66
C GLU A 43 -5.85 10.53 7.26
N VAL A 44 -6.35 9.59 6.44
CA VAL A 44 -6.65 8.22 6.90
C VAL A 44 -5.38 7.47 7.32
N PHE A 45 -4.29 7.62 6.55
CA PHE A 45 -3.02 6.98 6.86
C PHE A 45 -2.47 7.43 8.23
N SER A 46 -2.44 8.74 8.51
CA SER A 46 -2.02 9.26 9.81
C SER A 46 -2.95 8.81 10.94
N LEU A 47 -4.25 8.78 10.71
CA LEU A 47 -5.24 8.33 11.69
C LEU A 47 -5.05 6.84 12.04
N LEU A 48 -4.77 6.00 11.04
CA LEU A 48 -4.48 4.58 11.26
C LEU A 48 -3.13 4.37 11.95
N GLN A 49 -2.13 5.20 11.67
CA GLN A 49 -0.86 5.18 12.41
C GLN A 49 -1.08 5.51 13.90
N ASP A 50 -1.83 6.58 14.20
CA ASP A 50 -2.21 6.93 15.57
C ASP A 50 -2.93 5.76 16.25
N ALA A 51 -3.87 5.13 15.55
CA ALA A 51 -4.59 3.96 16.07
C ALA A 51 -3.64 2.82 16.47
N VAL A 52 -2.63 2.50 15.67
CA VAL A 52 -1.61 1.51 16.07
C VAL A 52 -0.79 2.02 17.27
N MET A 53 -0.34 3.28 17.25
CA MET A 53 0.48 3.84 18.34
C MET A 53 -0.23 3.81 19.70
N PHE A 54 -1.54 4.02 19.72
CA PHE A 54 -2.36 4.06 20.93
C PHE A 54 -3.03 2.72 21.27
N GLY A 55 -2.84 1.67 20.46
CA GLY A 55 -3.45 0.37 20.67
C GLY A 55 -4.97 0.40 20.51
N ASP A 56 -5.45 1.09 19.48
CA ASP A 56 -6.86 1.25 19.14
C ASP A 56 -7.24 0.43 17.89
N PRO A 57 -7.56 -0.87 18.06
CA PRO A 57 -7.98 -1.72 16.96
C PRO A 57 -9.38 -1.37 16.42
N VAL A 58 -10.19 -0.62 17.19
CA VAL A 58 -11.55 -0.22 16.78
C VAL A 58 -11.48 0.74 15.60
N THR A 59 -10.55 1.69 15.63
CA THR A 59 -10.34 2.61 14.50
C THR A 59 -9.92 1.87 13.22
N TRP A 60 -9.11 0.81 13.30
CA TRP A 60 -8.81 -0.02 12.13
C TRP A 60 -10.05 -0.73 11.56
N GLY A 61 -10.92 -1.23 12.45
CA GLY A 61 -12.24 -1.76 12.07
C GLY A 61 -13.07 -0.74 11.31
N GLN A 62 -13.26 0.46 11.87
CA GLN A 62 -14.10 1.52 11.29
C GLN A 62 -13.65 2.00 9.90
N TYR A 63 -12.35 1.92 9.62
CA TYR A 63 -11.77 2.34 8.34
C TYR A 63 -11.49 1.17 7.39
N ALA A 64 -11.90 -0.05 7.73
CA ALA A 64 -11.82 -1.18 6.82
C ALA A 64 -13.11 -1.35 6.00
N PHE A 65 -12.96 -1.78 4.75
CA PHE A 65 -14.08 -2.20 3.92
C PHE A 65 -14.29 -3.70 4.04
N PHE A 66 -15.52 -4.09 4.36
CA PHE A 66 -15.91 -5.49 4.57
C PHE A 66 -16.70 -6.06 3.39
N PRO A 67 -16.57 -7.37 3.08
CA PRO A 67 -15.68 -8.34 3.74
C PRO A 67 -14.20 -8.03 3.46
N LEU A 68 -13.39 -8.04 4.52
CA LEU A 68 -11.96 -7.73 4.46
C LEU A 68 -11.15 -9.02 4.34
N VAL A 69 -10.35 -9.11 3.29
CA VAL A 69 -9.42 -10.24 3.10
C VAL A 69 -8.14 -9.99 3.90
N VAL A 70 -7.85 -10.92 4.81
CA VAL A 70 -6.63 -10.92 5.60
C VAL A 70 -5.85 -12.20 5.32
N ASN A 71 -4.66 -12.08 4.73
CA ASN A 71 -3.71 -13.17 4.65
C ASN A 71 -2.80 -13.07 5.87
N ALA A 72 -2.88 -14.04 6.78
CA ALA A 72 -2.09 -14.08 8.00
C ALA A 72 -1.74 -15.53 8.36
N ASN A 73 -0.56 -15.77 8.91
CA ASN A 73 -0.15 -17.10 9.40
C ASN A 73 -0.21 -18.23 8.35
N GLY A 74 -0.09 -17.89 7.06
CA GLY A 74 -0.19 -18.86 5.95
C GLY A 74 -1.63 -19.29 5.59
N GLU A 75 -2.62 -18.64 6.18
CA GLU A 75 -4.04 -18.83 5.90
C GLU A 75 -4.67 -17.53 5.37
N THR A 76 -5.83 -17.65 4.73
CA THR A 76 -6.64 -16.51 4.30
C THR A 76 -7.92 -16.48 5.14
N TYR A 77 -8.20 -15.34 5.74
CA TYR A 77 -9.40 -15.07 6.53
C TYR A 77 -10.28 -14.06 5.78
N ASP A 78 -11.57 -14.35 5.69
CA ASP A 78 -12.58 -13.37 5.30
C ASP A 78 -13.19 -12.80 6.58
N VAL A 79 -12.78 -11.60 6.95
CA VAL A 79 -13.32 -10.87 8.10
C VAL A 79 -14.60 -10.18 7.65
N LEU A 80 -15.71 -10.34 8.37
CA LEU A 80 -17.03 -9.95 7.86
C LEU A 80 -17.52 -8.61 8.40
N GLU A 81 -17.00 -8.18 9.55
CA GLU A 81 -17.42 -6.95 10.20
C GLU A 81 -16.31 -6.29 11.03
N GLU A 82 -16.49 -5.01 11.34
CA GLU A 82 -15.54 -4.18 12.09
C GLU A 82 -15.14 -4.81 13.42
N GLN A 83 -16.10 -5.39 14.14
CA GLN A 83 -15.88 -5.99 15.45
C GLN A 83 -15.03 -7.25 15.36
N ASP A 84 -15.19 -8.06 14.30
CA ASP A 84 -14.38 -9.27 14.09
C ASP A 84 -12.89 -8.90 13.91
N LEU A 85 -12.60 -7.82 13.18
CA LEU A 85 -11.22 -7.31 13.04
C LEU A 85 -10.69 -6.82 14.38
N ALA A 86 -11.47 -6.03 15.12
CA ALA A 86 -11.05 -5.45 16.38
C ALA A 86 -10.80 -6.50 17.47
N ASP A 87 -11.68 -7.50 17.59
CA ASP A 87 -11.57 -8.57 18.59
C ASP A 87 -10.39 -9.52 18.34
N ASN A 88 -9.96 -9.64 17.08
CA ASN A 88 -8.88 -10.53 16.66
C ASN A 88 -7.65 -9.77 16.12
N PHE A 89 -7.51 -8.48 16.47
CA PHE A 89 -6.57 -7.58 15.82
C PHE A 89 -5.12 -8.10 15.82
N ASP A 90 -4.58 -8.51 16.96
CA ASP A 90 -3.20 -9.01 17.03
C ASP A 90 -2.98 -10.34 16.29
N MET A 91 -4.04 -11.11 16.04
CA MET A 91 -3.99 -12.34 15.24
C MET A 91 -4.02 -12.04 13.74
N LEU A 92 -4.82 -11.06 13.34
CA LEU A 92 -5.07 -10.69 11.94
C LEU A 92 -4.06 -9.65 11.42
N VAL A 93 -3.52 -8.84 12.32
CA VAL A 93 -2.56 -7.76 12.05
C VAL A 93 -1.36 -7.97 12.98
N SER A 94 -0.39 -8.75 12.50
CA SER A 94 0.79 -9.10 13.29
C SER A 94 1.55 -7.86 13.80
N SER A 95 2.30 -8.03 14.89
CA SER A 95 3.18 -6.97 15.42
C SER A 95 4.18 -6.45 14.40
N ASP A 96 4.61 -7.29 13.45
CA ASP A 96 5.55 -6.90 12.40
C ASP A 96 4.86 -6.00 11.37
N THR A 97 3.60 -6.30 11.02
CA THR A 97 2.77 -5.43 10.17
C THR A 97 2.48 -4.10 10.83
N GLN A 98 2.10 -4.11 12.11
CA GLN A 98 1.88 -2.89 12.89
C GLN A 98 3.12 -2.00 12.88
N GLN A 99 4.31 -2.57 13.13
CA GLN A 99 5.57 -1.84 13.08
C GLN A 99 5.94 -1.36 11.68
N ALA A 100 5.73 -2.18 10.65
CA ALA A 100 6.00 -1.79 9.27
C ALA A 100 5.09 -0.64 8.82
N PHE A 101 3.83 -0.63 9.28
CA PHE A 101 2.86 0.43 9.02
C PHE A 101 3.24 1.75 9.71
N LEU A 102 3.63 1.67 10.99
CA LEU A 102 4.09 2.83 11.77
C LEU A 102 5.35 3.47 11.21
N ASN A 103 6.28 2.67 10.70
CA ASN A 103 7.58 3.14 10.23
C ASN A 103 7.63 3.36 8.71
N GLN A 104 6.49 3.33 8.02
CA GLN A 104 6.44 3.53 6.58
C GLN A 104 6.96 4.93 6.21
N ASP A 105 7.97 4.96 5.32
CA ASP A 105 8.42 6.17 4.65
C ASP A 105 7.48 6.50 3.48
N VAL A 106 7.04 7.75 3.35
CA VAL A 106 6.15 8.18 2.27
C VAL A 106 6.78 7.93 0.90
N ALA A 107 8.09 8.11 0.76
CA ALA A 107 8.83 7.88 -0.48
C ALA A 107 8.76 6.41 -0.97
N ASP A 108 8.49 5.48 -0.06
CA ASP A 108 8.46 4.03 -0.33
C ASP A 108 7.03 3.48 -0.47
N LEU A 109 6.00 4.33 -0.48
CA LEU A 109 4.62 3.90 -0.68
C LEU A 109 4.42 3.25 -2.05
N ILE A 110 3.74 2.11 -2.07
CA ILE A 110 3.42 1.40 -3.32
C ILE A 110 2.12 1.95 -3.87
N VAL A 111 2.18 2.87 -4.84
CA VAL A 111 0.97 3.44 -5.45
C VAL A 111 0.58 2.71 -6.73
N THR A 112 -0.57 2.05 -6.76
CA THR A 112 -1.13 1.40 -7.97
C THR A 112 -2.57 1.86 -8.20
N SER A 113 -3.19 1.40 -9.29
CA SER A 113 -4.63 1.59 -9.52
C SER A 113 -5.52 0.82 -8.55
N GLU A 114 -4.98 -0.18 -7.85
CA GLU A 114 -5.73 -0.99 -6.87
C GLU A 114 -5.76 -0.31 -5.49
N GLY A 115 -4.76 0.52 -5.20
CA GLY A 115 -4.67 1.28 -3.95
C GLY A 115 -3.23 1.71 -3.66
N VAL A 116 -3.00 2.06 -2.41
CA VAL A 116 -1.70 2.39 -1.85
C VAL A 116 -1.30 1.31 -0.85
N GLY A 117 -0.21 0.62 -1.14
CA GLY A 117 0.40 -0.37 -0.27
C GLY A 117 1.33 0.28 0.75
N VAL A 118 1.07 -0.02 2.02
CA VAL A 118 1.80 0.45 3.22
C VAL A 118 2.49 -0.74 3.90
N GLY A 119 3.63 -0.50 4.53
CA GLY A 119 4.44 -1.53 5.18
C GLY A 119 4.99 -2.55 4.18
N ASN A 120 5.51 -2.09 3.03
CA ASN A 120 5.89 -2.96 1.90
C ASN A 120 4.73 -3.80 1.32
N GLY A 121 3.51 -3.24 1.31
CA GLY A 121 2.32 -3.91 0.78
C GLY A 121 1.63 -4.86 1.79
N ALA A 122 2.02 -4.76 3.06
CA ALA A 122 1.37 -5.49 4.14
C ALA A 122 -0.06 -4.99 4.44
N VAL A 123 -0.35 -3.72 4.14
CA VAL A 123 -1.71 -3.16 4.25
C VAL A 123 -2.01 -2.36 2.99
N TRP A 124 -3.19 -2.58 2.42
CA TRP A 124 -3.65 -1.86 1.23
C TRP A 124 -4.79 -0.93 1.60
N ILE A 125 -4.63 0.36 1.27
CA ILE A 125 -5.64 1.40 1.47
C ILE A 125 -6.06 1.90 0.09
N SER A 126 -7.36 2.03 -0.17
CA SER A 126 -7.87 2.48 -1.47
C SER A 126 -9.01 3.48 -1.31
N ASN A 127 -9.22 4.31 -2.33
CA ASN A 127 -10.33 5.25 -2.39
C ASN A 127 -11.51 4.57 -3.07
N VAL A 128 -12.52 4.20 -2.30
CA VAL A 128 -13.66 3.40 -2.77
C VAL A 128 -14.86 4.29 -3.03
N CYS A 129 -15.56 4.06 -4.14
CA CYS A 129 -16.84 4.71 -4.43
C CYS A 129 -17.93 4.17 -3.49
N LEU A 130 -18.63 5.08 -2.80
CA LEU A 130 -19.71 4.73 -1.89
C LEU A 130 -21.08 4.67 -2.59
N ASP A 131 -21.14 5.13 -3.84
CA ASP A 131 -22.32 5.10 -4.69
C ASP A 131 -21.94 4.74 -6.14
N ASP A 132 -22.94 4.34 -6.93
CA ASP A 132 -22.75 3.88 -8.32
C ASP A 132 -22.21 4.97 -9.25
N ASP A 133 -22.43 6.25 -8.91
CA ASP A 133 -21.98 7.40 -9.69
C ASP A 133 -20.60 7.91 -9.22
N CYS A 134 -19.99 7.27 -8.20
CA CYS A 134 -18.77 7.70 -7.53
C CYS A 134 -18.79 9.17 -7.07
N ALA A 135 -19.97 9.69 -6.72
CA ALA A 135 -20.12 11.07 -6.25
C ALA A 135 -19.59 11.25 -4.82
N ALA A 136 -19.65 10.19 -4.01
CA ALA A 136 -18.99 10.07 -2.72
C ALA A 136 -17.91 8.97 -2.77
N THR A 137 -16.75 9.27 -2.21
CA THR A 137 -15.64 8.32 -2.07
C THR A 137 -15.11 8.32 -0.64
N GLN A 138 -14.52 7.21 -0.22
CA GLN A 138 -13.89 7.06 1.08
C GLN A 138 -12.60 6.26 0.97
N TRP A 139 -11.56 6.77 1.61
CA TRP A 139 -10.33 6.02 1.83
C TRP A 139 -10.51 5.02 2.97
N GLY A 140 -10.02 3.80 2.77
CA GLY A 140 -10.08 2.76 3.78
C GLY A 140 -9.26 1.52 3.43
N ILE A 141 -9.05 0.66 4.41
CA ILE A 141 -8.30 -0.59 4.28
C ILE A 141 -9.14 -1.58 3.46
N ILE A 142 -8.52 -2.15 2.43
CA ILE A 142 -9.16 -3.14 1.54
C ILE A 142 -8.52 -4.53 1.63
N ALA A 143 -7.29 -4.64 2.15
CA ALA A 143 -6.62 -5.91 2.37
C ALA A 143 -5.47 -5.79 3.37
N ILE A 144 -5.15 -6.91 4.04
CA ILE A 144 -4.00 -7.06 4.93
C ILE A 144 -3.24 -8.34 4.54
N ASN A 145 -1.91 -8.26 4.44
CA ASN A 145 -1.01 -9.34 4.05
C ASN A 145 0.17 -9.42 5.04
N ASN A 146 0.21 -10.46 5.86
CA ASN A 146 1.23 -10.62 6.89
C ASN A 146 1.69 -12.06 7.13
#